data_AF-A0A7J2JNI5-F1
#
_entry.id   AF-A0A7J2JNI5-F1
#
_cell.length_a   1.000
_cell.length_b   1.000
_cell.length_c   1.000
_cell.angle_alpha   90.00
_cell.angle_beta   90.00
_cell.angle_gamma   90.00
#
_symmetry.space_group_name_H-M   'P 1'
#
loop_
_entity.id
_entity.type
_entity.pdbx_description
1 polymer ?
#
loop_
_entity_poly.entity_id
_entity_poly.type
_entity_poly.pdbx_seq_one_letter_code
_entity_poly.pdbx_strand_id
1 'polypeptide(L)'
;FRLGWEIRDESWLKDGRFQRILENHGITHVVDVMYERPTYGEFRYYRLHGAREGRRIKYSYRYTDEDLSKLLGIVREFLLEDNYVLFNNSYYSFENAVQFKRMIEGYHSK
;
A
#
# COMPACT_ATOMS: atom_id res chain seq x y z
N PHE A 1 13.70 -15.76 2.17
CA PHE A 1 13.72 -14.31 2.49
C PHE A 1 12.57 -13.66 1.74
N ARG A 2 11.91 -12.62 2.28
CA ARG A 2 10.81 -11.90 1.58
C ARG A 2 11.37 -10.65 0.91
N LEU A 3 11.06 -10.42 -0.37
CA LEU A 3 11.51 -9.24 -1.12
C LEU A 3 10.30 -8.45 -1.63
N GLY A 4 10.38 -7.13 -1.52
CA GLY A 4 9.42 -6.20 -2.11
C GLY A 4 10.11 -5.20 -3.02
N TRP A 5 9.52 -4.93 -4.19
CA TRP A 5 10.01 -3.93 -5.13
C TRP A 5 8.93 -2.88 -5.40
N GLU A 6 9.22 -1.63 -5.05
CA GLU A 6 8.43 -0.46 -5.45
C GLU A 6 9.06 0.23 -6.67
N ILE A 7 8.26 0.46 -7.71
CA ILE A 7 8.64 1.26 -8.88
C ILE A 7 8.07 2.68 -8.77
N ARG A 8 8.72 3.65 -9.42
CA ARG A 8 8.26 5.06 -9.46
C ARG A 8 7.88 5.54 -10.86
N ASP A 9 8.16 4.72 -11.87
CA ASP A 9 7.90 5.04 -13.28
C ASP A 9 6.96 3.99 -13.86
N GLU A 10 5.81 4.43 -14.37
CA GLU A 10 4.77 3.56 -14.94
C GLU A 10 5.24 2.83 -16.21
N SER A 11 6.36 3.25 -16.83
CA SER A 11 6.92 2.56 -17.99
C SER A 11 7.25 1.09 -17.73
N TRP A 12 7.52 0.71 -16.48
CA TRP A 12 7.71 -0.68 -16.08
C TRP A 12 6.46 -1.55 -16.26
N LEU A 13 5.26 -0.95 -16.25
CA LEU A 13 3.98 -1.66 -16.32
C LEU A 13 3.47 -1.90 -17.75
N LYS A 14 4.12 -1.33 -18.77
CA LYS A 14 3.55 -1.23 -20.13
C LYS A 14 3.39 -2.55 -20.89
N ASP A 15 4.22 -3.56 -20.62
CA ASP A 15 4.32 -4.78 -21.45
C ASP A 15 4.35 -6.09 -20.64
N GLY A 16 4.01 -6.01 -19.35
CA GLY A 16 3.98 -7.16 -18.46
C GLY A 16 5.35 -7.80 -18.19
N ARG A 17 6.47 -7.22 -18.66
CA ARG A 17 7.81 -7.73 -18.30
C ARG A 17 8.06 -7.61 -16.80
N PHE A 18 7.64 -6.51 -16.19
CA PHE A 18 7.79 -6.32 -14.74
C PHE A 18 7.05 -7.41 -13.97
N GLN A 19 5.78 -7.66 -14.27
CA GLN A 19 5.02 -8.74 -13.63
C GLN A 19 5.70 -10.10 -13.78
N ARG A 20 6.21 -10.45 -14.97
CA ARG A 20 6.95 -11.70 -15.20
C ARG A 20 8.23 -11.80 -14.35
N ILE A 21 8.97 -10.70 -14.19
CA ILE A 21 10.14 -10.66 -13.31
C ILE A 21 9.71 -10.94 -11.87
N LEU A 22 8.65 -10.28 -11.40
CA LEU A 22 8.14 -10.46 -10.06
C LEU A 22 7.69 -11.90 -9.78
N GLU A 23 6.90 -12.49 -10.69
CA GLU A 23 6.43 -13.88 -10.61
C GLU A 23 7.59 -14.87 -10.58
N ASN A 24 8.55 -14.75 -11.52
CA ASN A 24 9.66 -15.68 -11.65
C ASN A 24 10.60 -15.70 -10.42
N HIS A 25 10.58 -14.65 -9.61
CA HIS A 25 11.50 -14.48 -8.49
C HIS A 25 10.78 -14.36 -7.13
N GLY A 26 9.45 -14.52 -7.08
CA GLY A 26 8.69 -14.39 -5.84
C GLY A 26 8.78 -13.00 -5.19
N ILE A 27 8.83 -11.93 -6.00
CA ILE A 27 9.02 -10.56 -5.50
C ILE A 27 7.67 -9.85 -5.41
N THR A 28 7.30 -9.38 -4.22
CA THR A 28 6.05 -8.62 -4.04
C THR A 28 6.14 -7.24 -4.67
N HIS A 29 5.12 -6.86 -5.46
CA HIS A 29 4.96 -5.49 -5.93
C HIS A 29 4.54 -4.61 -4.75
N VAL A 30 5.42 -3.70 -4.35
CA VAL A 30 5.13 -2.72 -3.31
C VAL A 30 4.47 -1.51 -3.97
N VAL A 31 3.28 -1.13 -3.51
CA VAL A 31 2.49 -0.05 -4.14
C VAL A 31 1.94 0.93 -3.11
N ASP A 32 1.63 2.14 -3.55
CA ASP A 32 0.68 3.00 -2.84
C ASP A 32 -0.74 2.61 -3.24
N VAL A 33 -1.39 1.79 -2.41
CA VAL A 33 -2.65 1.15 -2.78
C VAL A 33 -3.84 2.12 -2.92
N MET A 34 -3.67 3.36 -2.46
CA MET A 34 -4.66 4.42 -2.66
C MET A 34 -4.72 4.89 -4.11
N TYR A 35 -3.68 4.60 -4.91
CA TYR A 35 -3.56 5.07 -6.30
C TYR A 35 -3.26 3.97 -7.31
N GLU A 36 -2.67 2.86 -6.86
CA GLU A 36 -2.16 1.81 -7.73
C GLU A 36 -2.58 0.43 -7.20
N ARG A 37 -2.75 -0.54 -8.10
CA ARG A 37 -3.01 -1.94 -7.72
C ARG A 37 -1.73 -2.77 -7.87
N PRO A 38 -1.40 -3.65 -6.90
CA PRO A 38 -0.27 -4.55 -7.05
C PRO A 38 -0.54 -5.53 -8.20
N THR A 39 0.51 -5.86 -8.96
CA THR A 39 0.43 -6.77 -10.12
C THR A 39 0.75 -8.21 -9.73
N TYR A 40 1.56 -8.40 -8.70
CA TYR A 40 1.94 -9.69 -8.13
C TYR A 40 2.41 -9.53 -6.68
N GLY A 41 2.33 -10.59 -5.89
CA GLY A 41 3.03 -10.71 -4.60
C GLY A 41 2.63 -11.96 -3.82
N GLU A 42 3.60 -12.55 -3.12
CA GLU A 42 3.36 -13.64 -2.15
C GLU A 42 2.77 -13.13 -0.83
N PHE A 43 2.82 -11.82 -0.64
CA PHE A 43 2.25 -11.06 0.46
C PHE A 43 1.87 -9.68 -0.07
N ARG A 44 1.11 -8.91 0.71
CA ARG A 44 0.76 -7.53 0.37
C ARG A 44 1.66 -6.55 1.09
N TYR A 45 2.21 -5.59 0.36
CA TYR A 45 2.98 -4.53 0.96
C TYR A 45 2.59 -3.18 0.37
N TYR A 46 1.91 -2.40 1.19
CA TYR A 46 1.43 -1.07 0.85
C TYR A 46 2.32 -0.01 1.48
N ARG A 47 2.78 0.96 0.68
CA ARG A 47 3.52 2.14 1.14
C ARG A 47 2.72 3.39 0.80
N LEU A 48 2.20 4.05 1.81
CA LEU A 48 1.28 5.17 1.71
C LEU A 48 2.05 6.48 1.78
N HIS A 49 2.14 7.23 0.67
CA HIS A 49 3.02 8.40 0.57
C HIS A 49 2.31 9.73 0.79
N GLY A 50 0.99 9.74 0.96
CA GLY A 50 0.18 10.93 1.18
C GLY A 50 -0.76 11.20 0.01
N ALA A 51 -1.05 12.47 -0.24
CA ALA A 51 -1.92 12.86 -1.35
C ALA A 51 -1.15 12.86 -2.68
N ARG A 52 -1.82 12.55 -3.79
CA ARG A 52 -1.30 12.80 -5.14
C ARG A 52 -2.07 13.91 -5.84
N GLU A 53 -1.33 14.76 -6.54
CA GLU A 53 -1.86 15.74 -7.49
C GLU A 53 -1.19 15.49 -8.84
N GLY A 54 -1.89 14.78 -9.73
CA GLY A 54 -1.29 14.21 -10.93
C GLY A 54 -0.14 13.26 -10.58
N ARG A 55 1.06 13.55 -11.10
CA ARG A 55 2.29 12.76 -10.83
C ARG A 55 3.04 13.21 -9.57
N ARG A 56 2.62 14.28 -8.91
CA ARG A 56 3.31 14.83 -7.73
C ARG A 56 2.76 14.20 -6.46
N ILE A 57 3.67 13.85 -5.55
CA ILE A 57 3.35 13.32 -4.22
C ILE A 57 3.46 14.46 -3.20
N LYS A 58 2.37 14.68 -2.45
CA LYS A 58 2.34 15.55 -1.29
C LYS A 58 2.52 14.69 -0.04
N TYR A 59 3.77 14.55 0.38
CA TYR A 59 4.14 13.76 1.55
C TYR A 59 3.53 14.27 2.84
N SER A 60 3.36 15.58 3.01
CA SER A 60 2.74 16.18 4.20
C SER A 60 1.21 16.19 4.09
N TYR A 61 0.61 15.01 3.94
CA TYR A 61 -0.84 14.83 3.93
C TYR A 61 -1.27 14.00 5.13
N ARG A 62 -2.26 14.47 5.88
CA ARG A 62 -2.89 13.73 6.97
C ARG A 62 -4.09 13.00 6.39
N TYR A 63 -4.06 11.67 6.37
CA TYR A 63 -5.19 10.87 5.93
C TYR A 63 -6.41 11.12 6.81
N THR A 64 -7.58 11.23 6.19
CA THR A 64 -8.84 11.38 6.91
C THR A 64 -9.40 10.02 7.34
N ASP A 65 -10.42 10.03 8.19
CA ASP A 65 -11.13 8.82 8.61
C ASP A 65 -11.74 8.08 7.41
N GLU A 66 -12.22 8.81 6.41
CA GLU A 66 -12.72 8.23 5.15
C GLU A 66 -11.62 7.56 4.36
N ASP A 67 -10.42 8.16 4.27
CA ASP A 67 -9.28 7.55 3.57
C ASP A 67 -8.82 6.27 4.25
N LEU A 68 -8.71 6.29 5.59
CA LEU A 68 -8.34 5.12 6.37
C LEU A 68 -9.41 4.03 6.30
N SER A 69 -10.69 4.41 6.21
CA SER A 69 -11.79 3.46 5.99
C SER A 69 -11.72 2.80 4.60
N LYS A 70 -11.35 3.56 3.55
CA LYS A 70 -11.08 3.01 2.21
C LYS A 70 -9.92 2.03 2.24
N LEU A 71 -8.81 2.43 2.88
CA LEU A 71 -7.64 1.57 3.06
C LEU A 71 -7.99 0.27 3.81
N LEU A 72 -8.82 0.35 4.86
CA LEU A 72 -9.30 -0.82 5.58
C LEU A 72 -10.09 -1.74 4.65
N GLY A 73 -10.97 -1.18 3.81
CA GLY A 73 -11.69 -1.95 2.79
C GLY A 73 -10.75 -2.73 1.88
N ILE A 74 -9.69 -2.09 1.37
CA ILE A 74 -8.70 -2.71 0.49
C ILE A 74 -7.92 -3.82 1.21
N VAL A 75 -7.40 -3.55 2.41
CA VAL A 75 -6.69 -4.58 3.21
C VAL A 75 -7.61 -5.77 3.48
N ARG A 76 -8.92 -5.51 3.63
CA ARG A 76 -9.90 -6.56 3.88
C ARG A 76 -10.17 -7.49 2.70
N GLU A 77 -9.94 -7.04 1.47
CA GLU A 77 -10.05 -7.91 0.29
C GLU A 77 -9.01 -9.05 0.33
N PHE A 78 -7.93 -8.88 1.11
CA PHE A 78 -6.80 -9.80 1.17
C PHE A 78 -6.50 -10.28 2.61
N LEU A 79 -7.50 -10.39 3.50
CA LEU A 79 -7.30 -10.74 4.93
C LEU A 79 -6.60 -12.09 5.17
N LEU A 80 -6.70 -13.02 4.24
CA LEU A 80 -6.07 -14.33 4.35
C LEU A 80 -4.58 -14.31 4.00
N GLU A 81 -4.08 -13.19 3.47
CA GLU A 81 -2.68 -12.97 3.13
C GLU A 81 -1.96 -12.16 4.21
N ASP A 82 -0.64 -12.25 4.24
CA ASP A 82 0.17 -11.35 5.08
C ASP A 82 0.13 -9.93 4.49
N ASN A 83 -0.42 -8.99 5.26
CA ASN A 83 -0.55 -7.59 4.86
C ASN A 83 0.39 -6.68 5.66
N TYR A 84 1.29 -5.98 4.97
CA TYR A 84 2.16 -4.96 5.54
C TYR A 84 1.74 -3.58 5.05
N VAL A 85 1.44 -2.68 5.98
CA VAL A 85 1.04 -1.30 5.67
C VAL A 85 2.03 -0.34 6.30
N LEU A 86 2.75 0.41 5.47
CA LEU A 86 3.70 1.43 5.90
C LEU A 86 3.16 2.81 5.55
N PHE A 87 2.92 3.63 6.57
CA PHE A 87 2.67 5.05 6.41
C PHE A 87 4.01 5.78 6.21
N ASN A 88 4.13 6.47 5.07
CA ASN A 88 5.32 7.19 4.64
C ASN A 88 4.96 8.64 4.21
N ASN A 89 3.91 9.20 4.80
CA ASN A 89 3.41 10.56 4.63
C ASN A 89 4.07 11.55 5.63
N SER A 90 5.40 11.46 5.74
CA SER A 90 6.24 12.38 6.51
C SER A 90 5.74 12.56 7.96
N TYR A 91 5.51 13.81 8.39
CA TYR A 91 5.10 14.19 9.75
C TYR A 91 3.88 13.43 10.29
N TYR A 92 2.92 13.08 9.43
CA TYR A 92 1.67 12.44 9.86
C TYR A 92 1.73 10.90 9.93
N SER A 93 2.88 10.31 9.58
CA SER A 93 3.00 8.85 9.43
C SER A 93 2.70 8.08 10.70
N PHE A 94 3.25 8.52 11.84
CA PHE A 94 3.03 7.85 13.12
C PHE A 94 1.56 7.92 13.56
N GLU A 95 0.97 9.10 13.47
CA GLU A 95 -0.42 9.33 13.88
C GLU A 95 -1.39 8.50 13.03
N ASN A 96 -1.27 8.54 11.71
CA ASN A 96 -2.14 7.77 10.83
C ASN A 96 -1.94 6.26 11.00
N ALA A 97 -0.70 5.78 11.26
CA ALA A 97 -0.46 4.37 11.56
C ALA A 97 -1.16 3.92 12.85
N VAL A 98 -1.09 4.72 13.91
CA VAL A 98 -1.78 4.43 15.19
C VAL A 98 -3.30 4.44 15.01
N GLN A 99 -3.83 5.43 14.28
CA GLN A 99 -5.26 5.52 14.00
C GLN A 99 -5.75 4.30 13.20
N PHE A 100 -5.03 3.92 12.14
CA PHE A 100 -5.36 2.77 11.33
C PHE A 100 -5.29 1.45 12.11
N LYS A 101 -4.28 1.27 12.96
CA LYS A 101 -4.17 0.13 13.88
C LYS A 101 -5.39 0.01 14.78
N ARG A 102 -5.85 1.12 15.38
CA ARG A 102 -7.06 1.15 16.20
C ARG A 102 -8.32 0.77 15.41
N MET A 103 -8.42 1.22 14.15
CA MET A 103 -9.54 0.83 13.28
C MET A 103 -9.55 -0.68 13.03
N ILE A 104 -8.40 -1.31 12.80
CA ILE A 104 -8.28 -2.77 12.64
C ILE A 104 -8.68 -3.49 13.94
N GLU A 105 -8.12 -3.09 15.09
CA GLU A 105 -8.38 -3.72 16.39
C GLU A 105 -9.85 -3.60 16.81
N GLY A 106 -10.45 -2.41 16.62
CA GLY A 106 -11.87 -2.19 16.89
C GLY A 106 -12.79 -2.98 15.96
N TYR A 107 -12.31 -3.37 14.77
CA TYR A 107 -13.07 -4.19 13.83
C TYR A 107 -13.16 -5.66 14.26
N HIS A 108 -12.12 -6.21 14.88
CA HIS A 108 -12.12 -7.60 15.39
C HIS A 108 -13.04 -7.81 16.60
N SER A 109 -13.60 -6.74 17.17
CA SER A 109 -14.51 -6.78 18.31
C SER A 109 -16.00 -6.80 17.91
N LYS A 110 -16.30 -6.90 16.60
CA LYS A 110 -17.66 -7.02 16.04
C LYS A 110 -17.79 -8.33 15.27
#